data_AF-A0A429ZIN0-F1
#
_entry.id   AF-A0A429ZIN0-F1
#
_cell.length_a   1.000
_cell.length_b   1.000
_cell.length_c   1.000
_cell.angle_alpha   90.00
_cell.angle_beta   90.00
_cell.angle_gamma   90.00
#
_symmetry.space_group_name_H-M   'P 1'
#
loop_
_entity.id
_entity.type
_entity.pdbx_description
1 polymer ?
#
loop_
_entity_poly.entity_id
_entity_poly.type
_entity_poly.pdbx_seq_one_letter_code
_entity_poly.pdbx_strand_id
1 'polypeptide(L)' 'MAYCEDIEQLLIAEAKKELPPLVTHVKNYPNFLQQDVEDTAKTLIANKSIRASFHFHYKDLCTITFLANRNF' A
#
# COMPACT_ATOMS: atom_id res chain seq x y z
N MET A 1 9.62 -11.99 9.50
CA MET A 1 8.76 -11.35 8.48
C MET A 1 7.37 -11.31 9.07
N ALA A 2 6.85 -10.11 9.34
CA ALA A 2 5.50 -9.93 9.85
C ALA A 2 4.60 -9.61 8.65
N TYR A 3 4.13 -10.66 7.98
CA TYR A 3 3.11 -10.57 6.95
C TYR A 3 1.75 -10.60 7.64
N CYS A 4 0.87 -9.65 7.30
CA CYS A 4 -0.46 -9.56 7.90
C CYS A 4 -1.54 -9.64 6.82
N GLU A 5 -2.37 -10.68 6.87
CA GLU A 5 -3.48 -10.89 5.93
C GLU A 5 -4.50 -9.73 5.95
N ASP A 6 -4.78 -9.13 7.12
CA ASP A 6 -5.67 -7.98 7.22
C ASP A 6 -5.14 -6.77 6.44
N ILE A 7 -3.84 -6.51 6.55
CA ILE A 7 -3.17 -5.44 5.80
C ILE A 7 -3.21 -5.77 4.31
N GLU A 8 -2.94 -7.02 3.94
CA GLU A 8 -3.01 -7.44 2.53
C GLU A 8 -4.37 -7.12 1.92
N GLN A 9 -5.45 -7.57 2.56
CA GLN A 9 -6.80 -7.35 2.03
C GLN A 9 -7.12 -5.87 1.92
N LEU A 10 -6.72 -5.05 2.90
CA LEU A 10 -6.89 -3.61 2.85
C LEU A 10 -6.12 -2.97 1.68
N LEU A 11 -4.88 -3.38 1.45
CA LEU A 11 -4.05 -2.85 0.38
C LEU A 11 -4.56 -3.25 -1.00
N ILE A 12 -4.98 -4.50 -1.16
CA ILE A 12 -5.57 -5.00 -2.40
C ILE A 12 -6.92 -4.30 -2.65
N ALA A 13 -7.76 -4.16 -1.63
CA ALA A 13 -9.04 -3.47 -1.77
C ALA A 13 -8.85 -2.00 -2.17
N GLU A 14 -7.88 -1.30 -1.60
CA GLU A 14 -7.54 0.07 -1.99
C GLU A 14 -6.93 0.15 -3.38
N ALA A 15 -6.03 -0.77 -3.75
CA ALA A 15 -5.46 -0.83 -5.09
C ALA A 15 -6.50 -1.15 -6.17
N LYS A 16 -7.57 -1.89 -5.82
CA LYS A 16 -8.70 -2.22 -6.70
C LYS A 16 -9.73 -1.12 -6.82
N LYS A 17 -9.75 -0.13 -5.91
CA LYS A 17 -10.59 1.05 -6.11
C LYS A 17 -10.12 1.71 -7.40
N GLU A 18 -11.03 1.99 -8.32
CA GLU A 18 -10.70 2.70 -9.55
C GLU A 18 -10.23 4.12 -9.18
N LEU A 19 -8.91 4.27 -9.03
CA LEU A 19 -8.30 5.55 -8.76
C LEU A 19 -8.10 6.27 -10.09
N PRO A 20 -8.47 7.55 -10.18
CA PRO A 20 -8.22 8.33 -11.39
C PRO A 20 -6.73 8.28 -11.74
N PRO A 21 -6.35 8.15 -13.01
CA PRO A 21 -4.99 7.82 -13.43
C PRO A 21 -3.89 8.83 -13.06
N LEU A 22 -4.26 9.93 -12.41
CA LEU A 22 -3.42 11.07 -12.09
C LEU A 22 -3.49 11.48 -10.61
N VAL A 23 -4.26 10.77 -9.78
CA VAL A 23 -4.43 11.11 -8.37
C VAL A 23 -3.60 10.18 -7.52
N THR A 24 -2.60 10.75 -6.84
CA THR A 24 -1.85 10.07 -5.79
C THR A 24 -2.74 9.97 -4.55
N HIS A 25 -3.26 8.78 -4.27
CA HIS A 25 -3.99 8.53 -3.03
C HIS A 25 -2.99 8.16 -1.94
N VAL A 26 -2.81 9.07 -0.98
CA VAL A 26 -2.00 8.86 0.22
C VAL A 26 -2.91 8.35 1.34
N LYS A 27 -2.64 7.14 1.83
CA LYS A 27 -3.37 6.57 2.96
C LYS A 27 -2.43 6.24 4.12
N ASN A 28 -2.87 6.57 5.33
CA ASN A 28 -2.18 6.23 6.58
C ASN A 28 -2.93 5.08 7.28
N TYR A 29 -2.17 4.23 7.97
CA TYR A 29 -2.66 3.01 8.64
C TYR A 29 -2.34 3.04 10.15
N PRO A 30 -2.96 3.94 10.93
CA PRO A 30 -2.60 4.14 12.35
C PRO A 30 -2.92 2.94 13.26
N ASN A 31 -3.75 2.01 12.80
CA ASN A 31 -4.13 0.81 13.55
C ASN A 31 -3.14 -0.35 13.37
N PHE A 32 -2.13 -0.20 12.52
CA PHE A 32 -1.16 -1.24 12.21
C PHE A 32 0.26 -0.72 12.47
N LEU A 33 1.18 -1.64 12.80
CA LEU A 33 2.59 -1.27 12.91
C LEU A 33 3.13 -0.91 11.52
N GLN A 34 3.91 0.16 11.45
CA GLN A 34 4.53 0.60 10.20
C GLN A 34 5.32 -0.53 9.52
N GLN A 35 6.03 -1.33 10.31
CA GLN A 35 6.83 -2.45 9.79
C GLN A 35 5.97 -3.53 9.13
N ASP A 36 4.83 -3.88 9.73
CA ASP A 36 3.91 -4.89 9.17
C ASP A 36 3.27 -4.39 7.86
N VAL A 37 2.92 -3.10 7.83
CA VAL A 37 2.41 -2.44 6.62
C VAL A 37 3.47 -2.45 5.53
N GLU A 38 4.71 -2.12 5.86
CA GLU A 38 5.84 -2.12 4.93
C GLU A 38 6.15 -3.52 4.38
N ASP A 39 6.30 -4.53 5.23
CA ASP A 39 6.63 -5.90 4.84
C ASP A 39 5.53 -6.50 3.95
N THR A 40 4.27 -6.36 4.36
CA THR A 40 3.11 -6.88 3.61
C THR A 40 3.02 -6.19 2.25
N ALA A 41 3.12 -4.87 2.22
CA ALA A 41 2.95 -4.11 1.01
C ALA A 41 4.13 -4.29 0.03
N LYS A 42 5.37 -4.42 0.51
CA LYS A 42 6.53 -4.83 -0.31
C LYS A 42 6.32 -6.21 -0.92
N THR A 43 5.78 -7.16 -0.15
CA THR A 43 5.47 -8.51 -0.64
C THR A 43 4.44 -8.45 -1.76
N LEU A 44 3.39 -7.65 -1.62
CA LEU A 44 2.37 -7.48 -2.65
C LEU A 44 2.89 -6.81 -3.93
N ILE A 45 3.81 -5.84 -3.83
CA ILE A 45 4.46 -5.24 -5.00
C ILE A 45 5.40 -6.24 -5.67
N ALA A 46 6.19 -6.98 -4.89
CA ALA A 46 7.10 -8.01 -5.40
C ALA A 46 6.31 -9.10 -6.17
N ASN A 47 5.15 -9.48 -5.65
CA ASN A 47 4.23 -10.43 -6.28
C ASN A 47 3.41 -9.82 -7.44
N LYS A 48 3.60 -8.53 -7.74
CA LYS A 48 2.83 -7.77 -8.74
C LYS A 48 1.31 -7.75 -8.47
N SER A 49 0.89 -8.01 -7.23
CA SER A 49 -0.51 -7.94 -6.80
C SER A 49 -1.04 -6.50 -6.75
N ILE A 50 -0.18 -5.54 -6.38
CA ILE A 50 -0.48 -4.11 -6.37
C ILE A 50 0.66 -3.30 -6.99
N ARG A 51 0.35 -2.08 -7.44
CA ARG A 51 1.35 -1.09 -7.87
C ARG A 51 1.26 0.13 -6.98
N ALA A 52 2.14 0.21 -6.00
CA ALA A 52 2.18 1.31 -5.04
C ALA A 52 3.62 1.74 -4.75
N SER A 53 3.79 2.87 -4.08
CA SER A 53 5.07 3.37 -3.55
C SER A 53 4.87 3.79 -2.10
N PHE A 54 5.88 3.57 -1.26
CA PHE A 54 5.83 3.91 0.16
C PHE A 54 6.61 5.18 0.42
N HIS A 55 6.07 6.03 1.28
CA HIS A 55 6.79 7.13 1.89
C HIS A 55 6.70 7.00 3.40
N PHE A 56 7.86 6.87 4.04
CA PHE A 56 7.99 6.88 5.48
C PHE A 56 8.22 8.31 5.94
N HIS A 57 7.42 8.74 6.91
CA HIS A 57 7.52 10.05 7.55
C HIS A 57 8.11 9.90 8.95
N TYR A 58 8.68 10.99 9.45
CA TYR A 58 9.07 11.07 10.86
C TYR A 58 7.81 10.92 11.75
N LYS A 59 7.90 10.13 12.84
CA LYS A 59 6.83 9.74 13.80
C LYS A 59 5.98 8.51 13.43
N ASP A 60 6.59 7.45 12.93
CA ASP A 60 5.91 6.16 12.67
C ASP A 60 4.74 6.24 11.68
N LEU A 61 4.77 7.26 10.80
CA LEU A 61 3.74 7.51 9.82
C LEU A 61 4.17 6.92 8.48
N CYS A 62 3.43 5.91 8.01
CA CYS A 62 3.62 5.33 6.68
C CYS A 62 2.51 5.82 5.76
N THR A 63 2.92 6.34 4.61
CA THR A 63 2.01 6.71 3.53
C THR A 63 2.22 5.81 2.33
N ILE A 64 1.12 5.29 1.81
CA ILE A 64 1.13 4.46 0.61
C ILE A 64 0.53 5.29 -0.52
N THR A 65 1.27 5.41 -1.61
CA THR A 65 0.84 6.03 -2.86
C THR A 65 0.51 4.93 -3.86
N PHE A 66 -0.77 4.74 -4.16
CA PHE A 66 -1.20 3.82 -5.20
C PHE A 66 -1.01 4.47 -6.58
N LEU A 67 -0.34 3.77 -7.47
CA LEU A 67 -0.13 4.21 -8.85
C LEU A 67 -1.20 3.56 -9.72
N ALA A 68 -1.80 4.35 -10.61
CA ALA A 68 -2.83 3.84 -11.49
C ALA A 68 -2.31 2.73 -12.40
N ASN A 69 -3.07 1.64 -12.48
CA ASN A 69 -2.85 0.57 -13.42
C ASN A 69 -3.21 1.05 -14.83
N ARG A 70 -2.28 1.72 -15.50
CA ARG A 70 -2.37 1.94 -16.95
C ARG A 70 -2.13 0.57 -17.61
N ASN A 71 -3.17 0.04 -18.25
CA ASN A 71 -3.26 -1.21 -19.02
C ASN A 71 -1.90 -1.87 -19.34
N PHE A 72 -1.76 -3.13 -18.91
CA PHE A 72 -0.93 -4.10 -19.63
C PHE A 72 -1.74 -4.70 -20.78
#